data_AF-A0A960THT4-F1
#
_entry.id   AF-A0A960THT4-F1
#
_cell.length_a   1.000
_cell.length_b   1.000
_cell.length_c   1.000
_cell.angle_alpha   90.00
_cell.angle_beta   90.00
_cell.angle_gamma   90.00
#
_symmetry.space_group_name_H-M   'P 1'
#
loop_
_entity.id
_entity.type
_entity.pdbx_description
1 polymer ?
#
loop_
_entity_poly.entity_id
_entity_poly.type
_entity_poly.pdbx_seq_one_letter_code
_entity_poly.pdbx_strand_id
1 'polypeptide(L)'
;MKNKRKSKLREWSTYLPISKKEYFFHILLIIDLLLLLLKTSYELYFPNNLNLFIFFFDFIVASIWGIEFIKRIHGREEKFRYIQDRWYHLLGIFPIPIFRFFLFLITLKQSILIYKFIRRGEKNAAIFIDKEINFSFMDLFIDTISDAIFLRSLERVNEVVERLDFSKLSGPILESNRENLKIVVKDSLDNKTSIGKITSNPLFNGLSDQLSNDITNVIIETVENEVIGKISRELNIKLLKEMEKHVKELDLDRITAQTLEEENQGNDILP
;
A
#
# COMPACT_ATOMS: atom_id res chain seq x y z
N MET A 1 17.88 -21.32 11.66
CA MET A 1 17.42 -19.91 11.47
C MET A 1 18.20 -19.07 10.43
N LYS A 2 19.27 -19.56 9.77
CA LYS A 2 20.01 -18.76 8.75
C LYS A 2 19.52 -18.88 7.30
N ASN A 3 18.68 -19.87 6.97
CA ASN A 3 18.27 -20.15 5.58
C ASN A 3 17.01 -19.41 5.10
N LYS A 4 16.04 -19.11 5.97
CA LYS A 4 14.78 -18.45 5.58
C LYS A 4 14.89 -16.96 5.19
N ARG A 5 15.99 -16.27 5.53
CA ARG A 5 16.23 -14.86 5.11
C ARG A 5 16.79 -14.73 3.68
N LYS A 6 17.41 -15.77 3.12
CA LYS A 6 17.98 -15.74 1.77
C LYS A 6 16.94 -15.92 0.66
N SER A 7 15.78 -16.55 0.95
CA SER A 7 14.71 -16.77 -0.04
C SER A 7 13.91 -15.49 -0.33
N LYS A 8 13.51 -14.72 0.69
CA LYS A 8 12.74 -13.47 0.52
C LYS A 8 13.47 -12.37 -0.28
N LEU A 9 14.80 -12.31 -0.21
CA LEU A 9 15.62 -11.37 -1.01
C LEU A 9 15.75 -11.77 -2.49
N ARG A 10 15.34 -12.99 -2.84
CA ARG A 10 15.38 -13.51 -4.21
C ARG A 10 14.12 -13.13 -4.99
N GLU A 11 12.97 -13.08 -4.32
CA GLU A 11 11.66 -12.71 -4.90
C GLU A 11 11.59 -11.23 -5.30
N TRP A 12 12.18 -10.33 -4.51
CA TRP A 12 12.18 -8.88 -4.79
C TRP A 12 13.01 -8.48 -6.02
N SER A 13 13.89 -9.34 -6.51
CA SER A 13 14.78 -8.98 -7.62
C SER A 13 14.19 -9.09 -9.01
N THR A 14 13.01 -9.69 -9.10
CA THR A 14 12.28 -9.87 -10.36
C THR A 14 11.48 -8.62 -10.74
N TYR A 15 11.20 -7.74 -9.77
CA TYR A 15 10.34 -6.56 -9.93
C TYR A 15 11.10 -5.23 -10.08
N LEU A 16 12.42 -5.25 -9.95
CA LEU A 16 13.23 -4.08 -10.24
C LEU A 16 13.42 -3.98 -11.76
N PRO A 17 13.16 -2.82 -12.39
CA PRO A 17 13.39 -2.61 -13.83
C PRO A 17 14.88 -2.69 -14.24
N ILE A 18 15.76 -2.99 -13.28
CA ILE A 18 17.20 -3.01 -13.36
C ILE A 18 17.67 -4.33 -12.77
N SER A 19 18.50 -5.07 -13.51
CA SER A 19 19.01 -6.36 -13.05
C SER A 19 19.88 -6.19 -11.79
N LYS A 20 19.90 -7.19 -10.89
CA LYS A 20 20.85 -7.26 -9.77
C LYS A 20 22.30 -6.97 -10.19
N LYS A 21 22.68 -7.41 -11.40
CA LYS A 21 24.01 -7.15 -11.99
C LYS A 21 24.22 -5.67 -12.29
N GLU A 22 23.18 -4.97 -12.75
CA GLU A 22 23.24 -3.55 -13.11
C GLU A 22 23.34 -2.65 -11.87
N TYR A 23 22.67 -3.00 -10.78
CA TYR A 23 22.89 -2.33 -9.48
C TYR A 23 24.33 -2.46 -9.00
N PHE A 24 24.92 -3.65 -9.10
CA PHE A 24 26.31 -3.87 -8.73
C PHE A 24 27.26 -2.98 -9.55
N PHE A 25 27.07 -2.89 -10.87
CA PHE A 25 27.89 -2.03 -11.72
C PHE A 25 27.75 -0.54 -11.39
N HIS A 26 26.55 -0.09 -11.03
CA HIS A 26 26.31 1.31 -10.65
C HIS A 26 26.89 1.65 -9.27
N ILE A 27 26.79 0.76 -8.30
CA ILE A 27 27.43 0.93 -6.98
C ILE A 27 28.95 0.99 -7.13
N LEU A 28 29.52 0.07 -7.91
CA LEU A 28 30.95 0.04 -8.22
C LEU A 28 31.40 1.38 -8.83
N LEU A 29 30.61 1.92 -9.75
CA LEU A 29 30.87 3.20 -10.40
C LEU A 29 30.77 4.39 -9.44
N ILE A 30 29.79 4.41 -8.53
CA ILE A 30 29.66 5.47 -7.53
C ILE A 30 30.87 5.48 -6.60
N ILE A 31 31.34 4.30 -6.20
CA ILE A 31 32.55 4.16 -5.37
C ILE A 31 33.78 4.68 -6.11
N ASP A 32 33.95 4.30 -7.37
CA ASP A 32 35.04 4.78 -8.24
C ASP A 32 35.06 6.31 -8.38
N LEU A 33 33.89 6.89 -8.65
CA LEU A 33 33.73 8.34 -8.80
C LEU A 33 33.99 9.08 -7.48
N LEU A 34 33.60 8.50 -6.34
CA LEU A 34 33.88 9.04 -5.01
C LEU A 34 35.38 8.97 -4.67
N LEU A 35 36.08 7.88 -5.03
CA LEU A 35 37.53 7.76 -4.87
C LEU A 35 38.27 8.78 -5.74
N LEU A 36 37.82 8.98 -6.97
CA LEU A 36 38.41 9.94 -7.90
C LEU A 36 38.17 11.38 -7.45
N LEU A 37 36.99 11.67 -6.88
CA LEU A 37 36.68 12.95 -6.26
C LEU A 37 37.56 13.21 -5.02
N LEU A 38 37.71 12.22 -4.14
CA LEU A 38 38.60 12.30 -2.98
C LEU A 38 40.05 12.56 -3.37
N LYS A 39 40.56 11.85 -4.39
CA LYS A 39 41.89 12.08 -4.95
C LYS A 39 42.05 13.53 -5.43
N THR A 40 41.06 14.04 -6.17
CA THR A 40 41.10 15.39 -6.75
C THR A 40 40.97 16.47 -5.67
N SER A 41 40.16 16.26 -4.63
CA SER A 41 39.95 17.23 -3.55
C SER A 41 41.10 17.28 -2.53
N TYR A 42 41.83 16.18 -2.36
CA TYR A 42 42.90 16.05 -1.36
C TYR A 42 44.26 15.72 -1.99
N GLU A 43 44.50 16.16 -3.22
CA GLU A 43 45.70 15.83 -4.02
C GLU A 43 47.02 16.12 -3.27
N LEU A 44 47.04 17.13 -2.39
CA LEU A 44 48.18 17.51 -1.56
C LEU A 44 48.46 16.60 -0.35
N TYR A 45 47.47 15.83 0.14
CA TYR A 45 47.57 15.05 1.38
C TYR A 45 47.62 13.53 1.13
N PHE A 46 47.55 13.09 -0.12
CA PHE A 46 47.46 11.66 -0.46
C PHE A 46 48.85 11.01 -0.63
N PRO A 47 49.18 9.94 0.12
CA PRO A 47 50.42 9.20 -0.08
C PRO A 47 50.43 8.47 -1.44
N ASN A 48 51.60 8.41 -2.09
CA ASN A 48 51.80 7.86 -3.44
C ASN A 48 51.24 6.43 -3.63
N ASN A 49 51.25 5.61 -2.57
CA ASN A 49 50.73 4.24 -2.60
C ASN A 49 49.20 4.20 -2.82
N LEU A 50 48.47 5.18 -2.28
CA LEU A 50 47.01 5.28 -2.47
C LEU A 50 46.67 5.82 -3.86
N ASN A 51 47.50 6.70 -4.42
CA ASN A 51 47.32 7.19 -5.79
C ASN A 51 47.41 6.06 -6.82
N LEU A 52 48.40 5.17 -6.65
CA LEU A 52 48.55 3.99 -7.51
C LEU A 52 47.35 3.05 -7.38
N PHE A 53 46.87 2.82 -6.16
CA PHE A 53 45.70 1.99 -5.90
C PHE A 53 44.44 2.54 -6.57
N ILE A 54 44.18 3.85 -6.45
CA ILE A 54 43.01 4.49 -7.09
C ILE A 54 43.11 4.39 -8.61
N PHE A 55 44.30 4.57 -9.19
CA PHE A 55 44.51 4.41 -10.63
C PHE A 55 44.24 2.97 -11.10
N PHE A 56 44.75 1.97 -10.38
CA PHE A 56 44.48 0.57 -10.68
C PHE A 56 43.00 0.20 -10.52
N PHE A 57 42.34 0.73 -9.48
CA PHE A 57 40.93 0.53 -9.25
C PHE A 57 40.08 1.14 -10.38
N ASP A 58 40.36 2.37 -10.78
CA ASP A 58 39.71 3.07 -11.90
C ASP A 58 39.85 2.27 -13.20
N PHE A 59 41.05 1.75 -13.47
CA PHE A 59 41.30 0.90 -14.64
C PHE A 59 40.49 -0.41 -14.62
N ILE A 60 40.35 -1.06 -13.46
CA ILE A 60 39.52 -2.26 -13.29
C ILE A 60 38.05 -1.93 -13.57
N VAL A 61 37.54 -0.82 -13.02
CA VAL A 61 36.15 -0.39 -13.22
C VAL A 61 35.87 -0.09 -14.69
N ALA A 62 36.79 0.63 -15.37
CA ALA A 62 36.70 0.86 -16.82
C ALA A 62 36.68 -0.45 -17.61
N SER A 63 37.59 -1.38 -17.29
CA SER A 63 37.68 -2.66 -17.99
C SER A 63 36.40 -3.49 -17.85
N ILE A 64 35.81 -3.53 -16.66
CA ILE A 64 34.55 -4.22 -16.39
C ILE A 64 33.41 -3.62 -17.22
N TRP A 65 33.29 -2.29 -17.24
CA TRP A 65 32.28 -1.59 -18.04
C TRP A 65 32.49 -1.76 -19.55
N GLY A 66 33.75 -1.78 -20.01
CA GLY A 66 34.12 -2.06 -21.39
C GLY A 66 33.71 -3.47 -21.84
N ILE A 67 34.01 -4.48 -21.02
CA ILE A 67 33.62 -5.88 -21.30
C ILE A 67 32.10 -6.01 -21.36
N GLU A 68 31.37 -5.37 -20.44
CA GLU A 68 29.90 -5.38 -20.42
C GLU A 68 29.32 -4.69 -21.66
N PHE A 69 29.90 -3.57 -22.09
CA PHE A 69 29.49 -2.88 -23.30
C PHE A 69 29.70 -3.72 -24.56
N ILE A 70 30.86 -4.38 -24.68
CA ILE A 70 31.16 -5.30 -25.78
C ILE A 70 30.18 -6.47 -25.80
N LYS A 71 29.90 -7.10 -24.65
CA LYS A 71 28.90 -8.18 -24.55
C LYS A 71 27.52 -7.75 -25.02
N ARG A 72 27.09 -6.54 -24.63
CA ARG A 72 25.78 -5.98 -25.04
C ARG A 72 25.71 -5.65 -26.53
N ILE A 73 26.83 -5.30 -27.16
CA ILE A 73 26.91 -5.09 -28.62
C ILE A 73 26.90 -6.43 -29.36
N HIS A 74 27.57 -7.45 -28.83
CA HIS A 74 27.73 -8.73 -29.52
C HIS A 74 26.41 -9.48 -29.72
N GLY A 75 25.43 -9.29 -28.82
CA GLY A 75 24.10 -9.91 -28.89
C GLY A 75 23.02 -9.10 -29.63
N ARG A 76 23.40 -8.09 -30.44
CA ARG A 76 22.45 -7.20 -31.15
C ARG A 76 22.68 -7.28 -32.66
N GLU A 77 21.59 -7.34 -33.42
CA GLU A 77 21.63 -7.34 -34.90
C GLU A 77 22.12 -5.99 -35.45
N GLU A 78 21.71 -4.87 -34.84
CA GLU A 78 22.11 -3.51 -35.27
C GLU A 78 23.14 -2.86 -34.34
N LYS A 79 24.42 -3.20 -34.54
CA LYS A 79 25.53 -2.74 -33.69
C LYS A 79 25.78 -1.22 -33.77
N PHE A 80 25.71 -0.64 -34.96
CA PHE A 80 25.99 0.78 -35.18
C PHE A 80 24.95 1.70 -34.55
N ARG A 81 23.65 1.38 -34.69
CA ARG A 81 22.57 2.16 -34.07
C ARG A 81 22.69 2.15 -32.55
N TYR A 82 23.02 1.00 -31.96
CA TYR A 82 23.24 0.90 -30.51
C TYR A 82 24.42 1.76 -30.01
N ILE A 83 25.51 1.86 -30.78
CA ILE A 83 26.65 2.71 -30.44
C ILE A 83 26.28 4.19 -30.57
N GLN A 84 25.54 4.59 -31.61
CA GLN A 84 25.07 5.96 -31.78
C GLN A 84 24.14 6.41 -30.64
N ASP A 85 23.18 5.57 -30.25
CA ASP A 85 22.24 5.86 -29.16
C ASP A 85 22.91 5.92 -27.78
N ARG A 86 24.12 5.37 -27.66
CA ARG A 86 24.88 5.23 -26.40
C ARG A 86 26.32 5.72 -26.50
N TRP A 87 26.57 6.74 -27.32
CA TRP A 87 27.92 7.31 -27.51
C TRP A 87 28.58 7.75 -26.20
N TYR A 88 27.79 8.25 -25.24
CA TYR A 88 28.23 8.64 -23.88
C TYR A 88 28.85 7.46 -23.11
N HIS A 89 28.41 6.24 -23.38
CA HIS A 89 28.94 5.05 -22.72
C HIS A 89 30.36 4.73 -23.23
N LEU A 90 30.59 4.96 -24.51
CA LEU A 90 31.87 4.73 -25.17
C LEU A 90 32.93 5.74 -24.70
N LEU A 91 32.55 7.00 -24.54
CA LEU A 91 33.43 8.02 -23.94
C LEU A 91 33.76 7.69 -22.48
N GLY A 92 32.76 7.25 -21.72
CA GLY A 92 32.91 6.95 -20.30
C GLY A 92 33.84 5.78 -19.97
N ILE A 93 34.05 4.84 -20.89
CA ILE A 93 34.93 3.68 -20.72
C ILE A 93 36.42 4.09 -20.74
N PHE A 94 36.75 5.22 -21.36
CA PHE A 94 38.14 5.70 -21.35
C PHE A 94 38.57 6.04 -19.91
N PRO A 95 39.75 5.57 -19.45
CA PRO A 95 40.28 5.84 -18.11
C PRO A 95 40.86 7.26 -18.03
N ILE A 96 40.02 8.24 -18.36
CA ILE A 96 40.32 9.67 -18.30
C ILE A 96 39.32 10.29 -17.31
N PRO A 97 39.77 10.93 -16.22
CA PRO A 97 38.91 11.51 -15.19
C PRO A 97 37.75 12.35 -15.70
N ILE A 98 37.98 13.19 -16.70
CA ILE A 98 36.95 14.07 -17.28
C ILE A 98 35.83 13.28 -17.98
N PHE A 99 36.16 12.10 -18.54
CA PHE A 99 35.19 11.28 -19.26
C PHE A 99 34.35 10.40 -18.34
N ARG A 100 34.77 10.17 -17.09
CA ARG A 100 33.99 9.44 -16.09
C ARG A 100 32.63 10.07 -15.81
N PHE A 101 32.52 11.38 -15.97
CA PHE A 101 31.25 12.10 -15.87
C PHE A 101 30.19 11.59 -16.86
N PHE A 102 30.59 11.11 -18.05
CA PHE A 102 29.64 10.54 -19.02
C PHE A 102 29.05 9.20 -18.58
N LEU A 103 29.79 8.39 -17.79
CA LEU A 103 29.20 7.19 -17.19
C LEU A 103 28.18 7.54 -16.11
N PHE A 104 28.39 8.65 -15.38
CA PHE A 104 27.43 9.12 -14.39
C PHE A 104 26.06 9.47 -15.02
N LEU A 105 26.03 9.96 -16.26
CA LEU A 105 24.78 10.20 -17.00
C LEU A 105 23.94 8.92 -17.18
N ILE A 106 24.58 7.75 -17.22
CA ILE A 106 23.90 6.44 -17.28
C ILE A 106 23.19 6.19 -15.96
N THR A 107 23.91 6.35 -14.85
CA THR A 107 23.36 6.23 -13.50
C THR A 107 22.21 7.21 -13.31
N LEU A 108 22.35 8.46 -13.79
CA LEU A 108 21.32 9.48 -13.69
C LEU A 108 20.07 9.11 -14.51
N LYS A 109 20.23 8.65 -15.76
CA LYS A 109 19.12 8.19 -16.60
C LYS A 109 18.36 7.03 -15.93
N GLN A 110 19.08 6.10 -15.30
CA GLN A 110 18.48 4.99 -14.57
C GLN A 110 17.80 5.45 -13.29
N SER A 111 18.41 6.36 -12.53
CA SER A 111 17.81 6.98 -11.34
C SER A 111 16.53 7.75 -11.69
N ILE A 112 16.48 8.45 -12.82
CA ILE A 112 15.27 9.10 -13.33
C ILE A 112 14.22 8.05 -13.70
N LEU A 113 14.61 6.92 -14.28
CA LEU A 113 13.68 5.83 -14.58
C LEU A 113 13.09 5.21 -13.30
N ILE A 114 13.93 4.99 -12.28
CA ILE A 114 13.50 4.51 -10.94
C ILE A 114 12.61 5.54 -10.26
N TYR A 115 13.00 6.82 -10.24
CA TYR A 115 12.21 7.90 -9.64
C TYR A 115 10.88 8.08 -10.36
N LYS A 116 10.88 8.00 -11.70
CA LYS A 116 9.68 8.05 -12.52
C LYS A 116 8.82 6.80 -12.29
N PHE A 117 9.41 5.64 -12.04
CA PHE A 117 8.71 4.42 -11.63
C PHE A 117 8.03 4.58 -10.25
N ILE A 118 8.77 5.08 -9.25
CA ILE A 118 8.27 5.37 -7.90
C ILE A 118 7.14 6.41 -7.94
N ARG A 119 7.35 7.54 -8.64
CA ARG A 119 6.40 8.66 -8.72
C ARG A 119 5.21 8.38 -9.64
N ARG A 120 5.34 7.49 -10.63
CA ARG A 120 4.20 7.02 -11.45
C ARG A 120 3.33 6.01 -10.72
N GLY A 121 3.86 5.35 -9.68
CA GLY A 121 3.08 4.56 -8.74
C GLY A 121 2.04 5.38 -7.97
N GLU A 122 2.23 6.70 -7.83
CA GLU A 122 1.30 7.56 -7.09
C GLU A 122 0.18 8.19 -7.93
N LYS A 123 0.28 8.28 -9.27
CA LYS A 123 -0.63 9.14 -10.05
C LYS A 123 -1.30 8.56 -11.30
N ASN A 124 -0.88 7.39 -11.81
CA ASN A 124 -1.38 6.87 -13.10
C ASN A 124 -1.97 5.44 -13.01
N ALA A 125 -2.69 5.12 -11.93
CA ALA A 125 -3.36 3.82 -11.78
C ALA A 125 -4.54 3.58 -12.75
N ALA A 126 -5.10 4.62 -13.37
CA ALA A 126 -6.38 4.48 -14.08
C ALA A 126 -6.30 4.15 -15.58
N ILE A 127 -5.14 4.30 -16.26
CA ILE A 127 -5.15 4.39 -17.75
C ILE A 127 -4.24 3.37 -18.46
N PHE A 128 -3.34 2.64 -17.78
CA PHE A 128 -2.31 1.86 -18.50
C PHE A 128 -2.09 0.39 -18.12
N ILE A 129 -2.99 -0.28 -17.39
CA ILE A 129 -2.91 -1.74 -17.22
C ILE A 129 -4.26 -2.37 -17.53
N ASP A 130 -4.56 -2.39 -18.83
CA ASP A 130 -5.52 -3.30 -19.42
C ASP A 130 -4.74 -4.59 -19.77
N LYS A 131 -5.22 -5.73 -19.26
CA LYS A 131 -4.80 -7.13 -19.55
C LYS A 131 -3.37 -7.54 -19.17
N GLU A 132 -3.24 -8.20 -18.01
CA GLU A 132 -2.82 -9.63 -17.91
C GLU A 132 -2.05 -9.99 -16.61
N ILE A 133 -1.52 -9.05 -15.82
CA ILE A 133 -0.48 -9.43 -14.81
C ILE A 133 -0.72 -9.03 -13.34
N ASN A 134 -1.79 -8.32 -12.95
CA ASN A 134 -1.86 -7.74 -11.59
C ASN A 134 -3.15 -7.96 -10.80
N PHE A 135 -3.64 -9.19 -10.70
CA PHE A 135 -4.73 -9.50 -9.76
C PHE A 135 -4.28 -10.19 -8.47
N SER A 136 -3.10 -10.81 -8.37
CA SER A 136 -2.77 -11.59 -7.16
C SER A 136 -1.73 -10.96 -6.23
N PHE A 137 -0.89 -10.05 -6.72
CA PHE A 137 0.22 -9.48 -5.92
C PHE A 137 -0.14 -8.20 -5.17
N MET A 138 -1.10 -7.42 -5.70
CA MET A 138 -1.62 -6.26 -4.95
C MET A 138 -2.54 -6.70 -3.83
N ASP A 139 -3.40 -7.69 -4.06
CA ASP A 139 -4.32 -8.19 -3.05
C ASP A 139 -3.54 -8.74 -1.85
N LEU A 140 -2.56 -9.63 -2.04
CA LEU A 140 -1.81 -10.23 -0.93
C LEU A 140 -1.00 -9.24 -0.07
N PHE A 141 -0.36 -8.24 -0.70
CA PHE A 141 0.51 -7.28 0.01
C PHE A 141 -0.29 -6.13 0.64
N ILE A 142 -1.42 -5.76 0.04
CA ILE A 142 -2.40 -4.85 0.65
C ILE A 142 -3.09 -5.58 1.80
N ASP A 143 -3.54 -6.83 1.63
CA ASP A 143 -4.26 -7.61 2.63
C ASP A 143 -3.47 -7.74 3.95
N THR A 144 -2.25 -8.29 3.91
CA THR A 144 -1.50 -8.57 5.15
C THR A 144 -1.04 -7.30 5.90
N ILE A 145 -0.74 -6.20 5.19
CA ILE A 145 -0.35 -4.93 5.82
C ILE A 145 -1.58 -4.12 6.23
N SER A 146 -2.63 -4.14 5.42
CA SER A 146 -3.91 -3.48 5.70
C SER A 146 -4.56 -4.09 6.93
N ASP A 147 -4.52 -5.41 7.12
CA ASP A 147 -5.11 -6.06 8.30
C ASP A 147 -4.44 -5.59 9.60
N ALA A 148 -3.11 -5.51 9.63
CA ALA A 148 -2.39 -4.99 10.81
C ALA A 148 -2.68 -3.50 11.09
N ILE A 149 -2.75 -2.68 10.04
CA ILE A 149 -3.10 -1.25 10.15
C ILE A 149 -4.57 -1.09 10.55
N PHE A 150 -5.47 -1.91 10.00
CA PHE A 150 -6.89 -1.91 10.25
C PHE A 150 -7.21 -2.34 11.68
N LEU A 151 -6.61 -3.42 12.19
CA LEU A 151 -6.74 -3.85 13.58
C LEU A 151 -6.30 -2.75 14.55
N ARG A 152 -5.15 -2.12 14.27
CA ARG A 152 -4.66 -0.98 15.05
C ARG A 152 -5.59 0.24 14.95
N SER A 153 -6.24 0.42 13.82
CA SER A 153 -7.20 1.52 13.61
C SER A 153 -8.51 1.24 14.34
N LEU A 154 -9.02 0.00 14.32
CA LEU A 154 -10.19 -0.43 15.09
C LEU A 154 -9.97 -0.27 16.59
N GLU A 155 -8.78 -0.63 17.10
CA GLU A 155 -8.42 -0.43 18.51
C GLU A 155 -8.50 1.06 18.89
N ARG A 156 -7.98 1.95 18.03
CA ARG A 156 -8.07 3.40 18.24
C ARG A 156 -9.50 3.93 18.16
N VAL A 157 -10.30 3.42 17.24
CA VAL A 157 -11.72 3.80 17.14
C VAL A 157 -12.47 3.32 18.38
N ASN A 158 -12.18 2.12 18.90
CA ASN A 158 -12.79 1.61 20.12
C ASN A 158 -12.49 2.51 21.33
N GLU A 159 -11.23 2.96 21.50
CA GLU A 159 -10.84 3.92 22.54
C GLU A 159 -11.64 5.25 22.45
N VAL A 160 -11.94 5.71 21.22
CA VAL A 160 -12.75 6.92 20.99
C VAL A 160 -14.23 6.65 21.32
N VAL A 161 -14.79 5.55 20.82
CA VAL A 161 -16.18 5.14 21.04
C VAL A 161 -16.49 4.96 22.53
N GLU A 162 -15.56 4.39 23.30
CA GLU A 162 -15.69 4.28 24.76
C GLU A 162 -15.89 5.64 25.45
N ARG A 163 -15.32 6.70 24.90
CA ARG A 163 -15.39 8.06 25.44
C ARG A 163 -16.54 8.90 24.90
N LEU A 164 -17.24 8.43 23.85
CA LEU A 164 -18.35 9.17 23.25
C LEU A 164 -19.62 9.06 24.10
N ASP A 165 -20.38 10.16 24.11
CA ASP A 165 -21.67 10.28 24.77
C ASP A 165 -22.80 10.11 23.74
N PHE A 166 -23.24 8.87 23.53
CA PHE A 166 -24.16 8.53 22.45
C PHE A 166 -25.55 9.14 22.61
N SER A 167 -26.02 9.39 23.83
CA SER A 167 -27.32 10.06 24.07
C SER A 167 -27.35 11.46 23.46
N LYS A 168 -26.24 12.21 23.60
CA LYS A 168 -26.09 13.56 23.02
C LYS A 168 -25.92 13.55 21.51
N LEU A 169 -25.46 12.44 20.94
CA LEU A 169 -25.29 12.30 19.49
C LEU A 169 -26.59 11.89 18.80
N SER A 170 -27.39 11.02 19.42
CA SER A 170 -28.59 10.46 18.81
C SER A 170 -29.77 11.44 18.77
N GLY A 171 -29.91 12.29 19.78
CA GLY A 171 -31.01 13.25 19.88
C GLY A 171 -31.15 14.18 18.67
N PRO A 172 -30.12 14.97 18.32
CA PRO A 172 -30.17 15.88 17.17
C PRO A 172 -30.42 15.16 15.83
N ILE A 173 -29.94 13.92 15.69
CA ILE A 173 -30.12 13.11 14.48
C ILE A 173 -31.58 12.66 14.36
N LEU A 174 -32.20 12.23 15.47
CA LEU A 174 -33.60 11.84 15.48
C LEU A 174 -34.52 13.05 15.31
N GLU A 175 -34.22 14.17 15.95
CA GLU A 175 -35.01 15.40 15.85
C GLU A 175 -35.02 15.96 14.42
N SER A 176 -33.85 15.94 13.74
CA SER A 176 -33.78 16.33 12.32
C SER A 176 -34.54 15.38 11.38
N ASN A 177 -34.87 14.16 11.83
CA ASN A 177 -35.64 13.17 11.09
C ASN A 177 -37.04 12.93 11.69
N ARG A 178 -37.53 13.84 12.55
CA ARG A 178 -38.78 13.69 13.30
C ARG A 178 -40.00 13.44 12.41
N GLU A 179 -40.12 14.15 11.28
CA GLU A 179 -41.23 13.94 10.35
C GLU A 179 -41.20 12.56 9.68
N ASN A 180 -40.00 12.07 9.33
CA ASN A 180 -39.84 10.73 8.78
C ASN A 180 -40.20 9.65 9.81
N LEU A 181 -39.75 9.82 11.07
CA LEU A 181 -40.12 8.95 12.18
C LEU A 181 -41.64 8.94 12.40
N LYS A 182 -42.28 10.11 12.38
CA LYS A 182 -43.72 10.24 12.54
C LYS A 182 -44.48 9.48 11.46
N ILE A 183 -44.04 9.56 10.20
CA ILE A 183 -44.64 8.79 9.09
C ILE A 183 -44.52 7.29 9.36
N VAL A 184 -43.33 6.80 9.72
CA VAL A 184 -43.11 5.37 10.00
C VAL A 184 -43.90 4.88 11.21
N VAL A 185 -44.01 5.69 12.26
CA VAL A 185 -44.81 5.40 13.45
C VAL A 185 -46.29 5.36 13.09
N LYS A 186 -46.78 6.34 12.32
CA LYS A 186 -48.16 6.39 11.84
C LYS A 186 -48.50 5.17 11.01
N ASP A 187 -47.68 4.85 10.01
CA ASP A 187 -47.85 3.67 9.18
C ASP A 187 -47.85 2.38 10.01
N SER A 188 -47.04 2.32 11.07
CA SER A 188 -47.01 1.18 11.98
C SER A 188 -48.26 1.10 12.86
N LEU A 189 -48.78 2.23 13.34
CA LEU A 189 -50.02 2.28 14.11
C LEU A 189 -51.22 1.86 13.24
N ASP A 190 -51.32 2.42 12.05
CA ASP A 190 -52.44 2.18 11.13
C ASP A 190 -52.45 0.73 10.62
N ASN A 191 -51.28 0.10 10.40
CA ASN A 191 -51.20 -1.25 9.82
C ASN A 191 -51.00 -2.39 10.83
N LYS A 192 -50.30 -2.16 11.95
CA LYS A 192 -49.83 -3.26 12.83
C LYS A 192 -50.50 -3.30 14.19
N THR A 193 -51.27 -2.29 14.56
CA THR A 193 -51.88 -2.22 15.89
C THR A 193 -53.40 -2.29 15.83
N SER A 194 -54.02 -2.70 16.94
CA SER A 194 -55.48 -2.65 17.09
C SER A 194 -56.03 -1.22 16.98
N ILE A 195 -55.18 -0.20 17.16
CA ILE A 195 -55.51 1.21 16.98
C ILE A 195 -55.83 1.54 15.52
N GLY A 196 -55.15 0.93 14.55
CA GLY A 196 -55.44 1.14 13.12
C GLY A 196 -56.88 0.78 12.73
N LYS A 197 -57.48 -0.20 13.40
CA LYS A 197 -58.90 -0.57 13.22
C LYS A 197 -59.87 0.39 13.90
N ILE A 198 -59.39 1.17 14.88
CA ILE A 198 -60.18 2.16 15.62
C ILE A 198 -60.14 3.51 14.90
N THR A 199 -58.98 3.86 14.33
CA THR A 199 -58.76 5.10 13.57
C THR A 199 -59.41 5.08 12.18
N SER A 200 -59.79 3.91 11.65
CA SER A 200 -60.56 3.81 10.40
C SER A 200 -62.00 4.33 10.50
N ASN A 201 -62.49 4.60 11.71
CA ASN A 201 -63.79 5.23 11.92
C ASN A 201 -63.64 6.77 11.79
N PRO A 202 -64.47 7.45 10.96
CA PRO A 202 -64.39 8.89 10.75
C PRO A 202 -64.46 9.76 12.02
N LEU A 203 -64.99 9.24 13.13
CA LEU A 203 -64.98 9.91 14.43
C LEU A 203 -63.57 10.05 15.07
N PHE A 204 -62.60 9.22 14.65
CA PHE A 204 -61.27 9.12 15.26
C PHE A 204 -60.12 9.33 14.28
N ASN A 205 -60.39 9.87 13.08
CA ASN A 205 -59.40 10.07 12.02
C ASN A 205 -58.17 10.92 12.44
N GLY A 206 -58.31 11.82 13.44
CA GLY A 206 -57.21 12.63 13.96
C GLY A 206 -56.40 11.98 15.10
N LEU A 207 -56.88 10.87 15.66
CA LEU A 207 -56.25 10.22 16.80
C LEU A 207 -54.90 9.58 16.42
N SER A 208 -54.80 9.00 15.21
CA SER A 208 -53.56 8.41 14.71
C SER A 208 -52.45 9.45 14.60
N ASP A 209 -52.76 10.64 14.06
CA ASP A 209 -51.77 11.71 13.91
C ASP A 209 -51.25 12.24 15.25
N GLN A 210 -52.15 12.39 16.23
CA GLN A 210 -51.80 12.83 17.58
C GLN A 210 -50.98 11.77 18.32
N LEU A 211 -51.43 10.50 18.33
CA LEU A 211 -50.68 9.40 18.94
C LEU A 211 -49.31 9.22 18.29
N SER A 212 -49.23 9.32 16.96
CA SER A 212 -47.97 9.20 16.23
C SER A 212 -46.99 10.28 16.66
N ASN A 213 -47.45 11.52 16.81
CA ASN A 213 -46.64 12.64 17.28
C ASN A 213 -46.16 12.42 18.73
N ASP A 214 -47.04 11.99 19.62
CA ASP A 214 -46.70 11.77 21.03
C ASP A 214 -45.73 10.59 21.21
N ILE A 215 -45.98 9.48 20.51
CA ILE A 215 -45.07 8.31 20.51
C ILE A 215 -43.72 8.69 19.91
N THR A 216 -43.69 9.49 18.83
CA THR A 216 -42.43 9.97 18.25
C THR A 216 -41.63 10.77 19.27
N ASN A 217 -42.26 11.69 20.00
CA ASN A 217 -41.59 12.46 21.05
C ASN A 217 -41.03 11.55 22.16
N VAL A 218 -41.82 10.57 22.62
CA VAL A 218 -41.37 9.60 23.63
C VAL A 218 -40.18 8.78 23.12
N ILE A 219 -40.18 8.37 21.84
CA ILE A 219 -39.04 7.65 21.25
C ILE A 219 -37.78 8.53 21.26
N ILE A 220 -37.90 9.79 20.83
CA ILE A 220 -36.77 10.73 20.79
C ILE A 220 -36.21 10.94 22.21
N GLU A 221 -37.07 11.26 23.17
CA GLU A 221 -36.69 11.45 24.58
C GLU A 221 -36.08 10.18 25.19
N THR A 222 -36.64 9.01 24.86
CA THR A 222 -36.11 7.72 25.33
C THR A 222 -34.71 7.46 24.78
N VAL A 223 -34.45 7.79 23.51
CA VAL A 223 -33.12 7.57 22.91
C VAL A 223 -32.09 8.59 23.40
N GLU A 224 -32.51 9.79 23.76
CA GLU A 224 -31.68 10.79 24.45
C GLU A 224 -31.37 10.42 25.91
N ASN A 225 -31.99 9.36 26.44
CA ASN A 225 -31.71 8.89 27.78
C ASN A 225 -30.30 8.27 27.90
N GLU A 226 -29.63 8.50 29.03
CA GLU A 226 -28.32 7.94 29.33
C GLU A 226 -28.28 6.39 29.25
N VAL A 227 -29.37 5.73 29.61
CA VAL A 227 -29.47 4.26 29.54
C VAL A 227 -29.41 3.77 28.10
N ILE A 228 -30.17 4.38 27.19
CA ILE A 228 -30.10 4.02 25.76
C ILE A 228 -28.75 4.43 25.17
N GLY A 229 -28.19 5.56 25.59
CA GLY A 229 -26.83 5.97 25.23
C GLY A 229 -25.77 4.94 25.64
N LYS A 230 -25.87 4.35 26.85
CA LYS A 230 -24.99 3.26 27.32
C LYS A 230 -25.16 2.01 26.48
N ILE A 231 -26.41 1.60 26.19
CA ILE A 231 -26.69 0.44 25.33
C ILE A 231 -26.10 0.64 23.94
N SER A 232 -26.26 1.83 23.35
CA SER A 232 -25.69 2.17 22.04
C SER A 232 -24.16 2.12 22.06
N ARG A 233 -23.52 2.63 23.12
CA ARG A 233 -22.06 2.53 23.31
C ARG A 233 -21.61 1.07 23.35
N GLU A 234 -22.24 0.26 24.19
CA GLU A 234 -21.90 -1.17 24.33
C GLU A 234 -22.11 -1.93 23.02
N LEU A 235 -23.18 -1.62 22.28
CA LEU A 235 -23.46 -2.21 20.98
C LEU A 235 -22.35 -1.87 19.96
N ASN A 236 -21.91 -0.62 19.90
CA ASN A 236 -20.83 -0.19 19.01
C ASN A 236 -19.49 -0.82 19.40
N ILE A 237 -19.15 -0.90 20.70
CA ILE A 237 -17.95 -1.60 21.18
C ILE A 237 -17.98 -3.07 20.77
N LYS A 238 -19.13 -3.73 20.95
CA LYS A 238 -19.29 -5.15 20.59
C LYS A 238 -19.17 -5.35 19.08
N LEU A 239 -19.72 -4.44 18.28
CA LEU A 239 -19.58 -4.46 16.83
C LEU A 239 -18.12 -4.32 16.40
N LEU A 240 -17.37 -3.37 16.96
CA LEU A 240 -15.94 -3.20 16.67
C LEU A 240 -15.12 -4.44 17.05
N LYS A 241 -15.43 -5.08 18.19
CA LYS A 241 -14.79 -6.34 18.59
C LYS A 241 -15.12 -7.50 17.64
N GLU A 242 -16.36 -7.58 17.15
CA GLU A 242 -16.73 -8.61 16.18
C GLU A 242 -16.04 -8.36 14.83
N MET A 243 -15.90 -7.11 14.39
CA MET A 243 -15.12 -6.75 13.20
C MET A 243 -13.64 -7.12 13.36
N GLU A 244 -13.05 -6.84 14.51
CA GLU A 244 -11.67 -7.22 14.83
C GLU A 244 -11.48 -8.74 14.76
N LYS A 245 -12.43 -9.50 15.34
CA LYS A 245 -12.42 -10.95 15.32
C LYS A 245 -12.55 -11.50 13.89
N HIS A 246 -13.46 -10.96 13.09
CA HIS A 246 -13.68 -11.41 11.71
C HIS A 246 -12.44 -11.18 10.83
N VAL A 247 -11.75 -10.04 11.00
CA VAL A 247 -10.49 -9.78 10.28
C VAL A 247 -9.38 -10.75 10.71
N LYS A 248 -9.29 -11.09 12.00
CA LYS A 248 -8.34 -12.10 12.48
C LYS A 248 -8.64 -13.50 11.93
N GLU A 249 -9.92 -13.86 11.81
CA GLU A 249 -10.35 -15.14 11.22
C GLU A 249 -10.03 -15.22 9.72
N LEU A 250 -10.23 -14.13 8.97
CA LEU A 250 -9.85 -14.05 7.56
C LEU A 250 -8.33 -14.22 7.35
N ASP A 251 -7.51 -13.69 8.25
CA ASP A 251 -6.04 -13.91 8.21
C ASP A 251 -5.68 -15.38 8.50
N LEU A 252 -6.33 -16.01 9.49
CA LEU A 252 -6.13 -17.43 9.82
C LEU A 252 -6.54 -18.37 8.66
N ASP A 253 -7.66 -18.10 8.01
CA ASP A 253 -8.14 -18.88 6.87
C ASP A 253 -7.21 -18.74 5.65
N ARG A 254 -6.69 -17.52 5.41
CA ARG A 254 -5.67 -17.26 4.37
C ARG A 254 -4.36 -18.01 4.63
N ILE A 255 -3.87 -17.99 5.87
CA ILE A 255 -2.66 -18.74 6.27
C ILE A 255 -2.90 -20.24 6.09
N THR A 256 -4.05 -20.75 6.53
CA THR A 256 -4.37 -22.19 6.45
C THR A 256 -4.49 -22.65 4.99
N ALA A 257 -5.12 -21.85 4.12
CA ALA A 257 -5.22 -22.13 2.69
C ALA A 257 -3.85 -22.18 2.00
N GLN A 258 -2.96 -21.23 2.30
CA GLN A 258 -1.57 -21.25 1.78
C GLN A 258 -0.79 -22.48 2.25
N THR A 259 -0.98 -22.89 3.51
CA THR A 259 -0.26 -24.05 4.07
C THR A 259 -0.68 -25.35 3.39
N LEU A 260 -1.97 -25.50 3.06
CA LEU A 260 -2.51 -26.67 2.34
C LEU A 260 -2.07 -26.72 0.87
N GLU A 261 -1.88 -25.57 0.22
CA GLU A 261 -1.31 -25.51 -1.13
C GLU A 261 0.17 -25.88 -1.15
N GLU A 262 0.95 -25.45 -0.15
CA GLU A 262 2.37 -25.83 0.00
C GLU A 262 2.54 -27.32 0.31
N GLU A 263 1.64 -27.95 1.10
CA GLU A 263 1.67 -29.39 1.37
C GLU A 263 1.33 -30.24 0.14
N ASN A 264 0.37 -29.82 -0.69
CA ASN A 264 0.01 -30.54 -1.92
C ASN A 264 1.11 -30.44 -2.98
N GLN A 265 1.82 -29.32 -3.11
CA GLN A 265 2.98 -29.19 -4.01
C GLN A 265 4.21 -29.99 -3.53
N GLY A 266 4.30 -30.30 -2.24
CA GLY A 266 5.35 -31.15 -1.66
C GLY A 266 5.17 -32.64 -1.94
N ASN A 267 3.96 -33.10 -2.24
CA ASN A 267 3.65 -34.51 -2.48
C ASN A 267 3.83 -34.97 -3.94
N ASP A 268 4.02 -34.04 -4.89
CA ASP A 268 4.30 -34.35 -6.30
C ASP A 268 5.80 -34.57 -6.60
N ILE A 269 6.66 -34.55 -5.58
CA ILE A 269 8.11 -34.75 -5.71
C ILE A 269 8.58 -35.94 -4.85
N LEU A 270 7.95 -37.09 -4.99
CA LEU A 270 8.62 -38.38 -4.74
C LEU A 270 8.07 -39.42 -5.74
N PRO A 271 8.92 -40.10 -6.53
CA PRO A 271 8.51 -41.22 -7.38
C PRO A 271 8.11 -42.46 -6.58
#